data_AF-A0A519T6Q6-F1
#
_entry.id   AF-A0A519T6Q6-F1
#
_cell.length_a   1.000
_cell.length_b   1.000
_cell.length_c   1.000
_cell.angle_alpha   90.00
_cell.angle_beta   90.00
_cell.angle_gamma   90.00
#
_symmetry.space_group_name_H-M   'P 1'
#
loop_
_entity.id
_entity.type
_entity.pdbx_description
1 polymer ?
#
loop_
_entity_poly.entity_id
_entity_poly.type
_entity_poly.pdbx_seq_one_letter_code
_entity_poly.pdbx_strand_id
1 'polypeptide(L)'
;MSETYYARLAALASSPAATPADLLPKLRQLLTQVLRDECKHREAPFADLSQAIGLVAYDHNLPPLLRRQLQNLRLVANLVLHESYPGTAAEAASGFVAVAELVRHLGGVAYTGPLPAGAGLSAEEQAQAILEAEAPVPAASPVWRVQVLHADLGTGQ
;
A
#
# COMPACT_ATOMS: atom_id res chain seq x y z
N MET A 1 18.77 8.85 -11.20
CA MET A 1 17.34 8.47 -11.28
C MET A 1 16.59 8.74 -9.99
N SER A 2 17.16 8.36 -8.85
CA SER A 2 16.64 8.60 -7.49
C SER A 2 16.29 10.07 -7.20
N GLU A 3 17.08 11.03 -7.68
CA GLU A 3 16.82 12.48 -7.51
C GLU A 3 15.45 12.92 -8.05
N THR A 4 15.03 12.40 -9.20
CA THR A 4 13.73 12.74 -9.81
C THR A 4 12.55 12.19 -8.99
N TYR A 5 12.69 10.99 -8.42
CA TYR A 5 11.65 10.41 -7.57
C TYR A 5 11.58 11.11 -6.21
N TYR A 6 12.73 11.46 -5.63
CA TYR A 6 12.80 12.21 -4.37
C TYR A 6 12.29 13.63 -4.51
N ALA A 7 12.52 14.30 -5.64
CA ALA A 7 11.88 15.58 -5.92
C ALA A 7 10.35 15.46 -5.96
N ARG A 8 9.81 14.39 -6.56
CA ARG A 8 8.36 14.12 -6.57
C ARG A 8 7.81 13.81 -5.18
N LEU A 9 8.51 13.00 -4.37
CA LEU A 9 8.15 12.79 -2.97
C LEU A 9 8.14 14.10 -2.19
N ALA A 10 9.19 14.92 -2.31
CA ALA A 10 9.27 16.20 -1.63
C ALA A 10 8.12 17.14 -2.01
N ALA A 11 7.72 17.15 -3.29
CA ALA A 11 6.57 17.92 -3.76
C ALA A 11 5.25 17.43 -3.15
N LEU A 12 5.07 16.11 -2.99
CA LEU A 12 3.88 15.53 -2.34
C LEU A 12 3.83 15.88 -0.84
N ALA A 13 4.96 15.83 -0.15
CA ALA A 13 5.04 16.18 1.28
C ALA A 13 4.80 17.68 1.54
N SER A 14 5.17 18.54 0.58
CA SER A 14 5.09 19.99 0.74
C SER A 14 3.73 20.58 0.33
N SER A 15 2.72 19.75 0.06
CA SER A 15 1.38 20.19 -0.34
C SER A 15 0.46 20.29 0.89
N PRO A 16 0.30 21.47 1.52
CA PRO A 16 -0.36 21.63 2.82
C PRO A 16 -1.86 21.32 2.82
N ALA A 17 -2.50 21.28 1.66
CA ALA A 17 -3.93 21.00 1.51
C ALA A 17 -4.23 19.57 1.01
N ALA A 18 -3.21 18.72 0.85
CA ALA A 18 -3.43 17.39 0.29
C ALA A 18 -4.08 16.46 1.34
N THR A 19 -5.26 15.95 1.01
CA THR A 19 -5.92 14.92 1.82
C THR A 19 -5.28 13.54 1.58
N PRO A 20 -5.46 12.56 2.47
CA PRO A 20 -5.03 11.19 2.20
C PRO A 20 -5.57 10.64 0.87
N ALA A 21 -6.83 10.96 0.53
CA ALA A 21 -7.45 10.60 -0.74
C ALA A 21 -6.72 11.20 -1.96
N ASP A 22 -6.07 12.35 -1.81
CA ASP A 22 -5.25 12.95 -2.87
C ASP A 22 -3.84 12.33 -2.93
N LEU A 23 -3.26 12.01 -1.77
CA LEU A 23 -1.90 11.53 -1.64
C LEU A 23 -1.74 10.07 -2.06
N LEU A 24 -2.64 9.18 -1.61
CA LEU A 24 -2.54 7.74 -1.82
C LEU A 24 -2.49 7.35 -3.32
N PRO A 25 -3.35 7.90 -4.20
CA PRO A 25 -3.27 7.63 -5.64
C PRO A 25 -1.95 8.12 -6.26
N LYS A 26 -1.46 9.29 -5.84
CA LYS A 26 -0.20 9.86 -6.34
C LYS A 26 1.02 9.04 -5.89
N LEU A 27 1.01 8.56 -4.65
CA LEU A 27 2.02 7.64 -4.13
C LEU A 27 2.02 6.31 -4.90
N ARG A 28 0.83 5.75 -5.16
CA ARG A 28 0.72 4.56 -6.03
C ARG A 28 1.23 4.82 -7.43
N GLN A 29 0.94 5.97 -8.04
CA GLN A 29 1.46 6.32 -9.36
C GLN A 29 2.99 6.43 -9.35
N LEU A 30 3.56 7.03 -8.31
CA LEU A 30 5.02 7.12 -8.16
C LEU A 30 5.65 5.73 -7.99
N LEU A 31 5.07 4.87 -7.14
CA LEU A 31 5.46 3.47 -7.00
C LEU A 31 5.42 2.75 -8.35
N THR A 32 4.36 2.94 -9.12
CA THR A 32 4.21 2.37 -10.47
C THR A 32 5.37 2.79 -11.36
N GLN A 33 5.72 4.08 -11.36
CA GLN A 33 6.79 4.60 -12.19
C GLN A 33 8.15 4.00 -11.79
N VAL A 34 8.46 3.99 -10.50
CA VAL A 34 9.72 3.42 -9.97
C VAL A 34 9.86 1.96 -10.41
N LEU A 35 8.80 1.16 -10.24
CA LEU A 35 8.82 -0.25 -10.62
C LEU A 35 8.88 -0.47 -12.13
N ARG A 36 8.20 0.36 -12.94
CA ARG A 36 8.29 0.26 -14.41
C ARG A 36 9.70 0.55 -14.90
N ASP A 37 10.33 1.59 -14.35
CA ASP A 37 11.69 1.97 -14.73
C ASP A 37 12.69 0.88 -14.32
N GLU A 38 12.51 0.26 -13.15
CA GLU A 38 13.31 -0.88 -12.70
C GLU A 38 13.10 -2.13 -13.57
N CYS A 39 11.84 -2.50 -13.87
CA CYS A 39 11.56 -3.61 -14.79
C CYS A 39 12.19 -3.37 -16.16
N LYS A 40 12.11 -2.14 -16.69
CA LYS A 40 12.74 -1.76 -17.95
C LYS A 40 14.26 -1.87 -17.88
N HIS A 41 14.88 -1.42 -16.79
CA HIS A 41 16.32 -1.53 -16.57
C HIS A 41 16.80 -2.98 -16.59
N ARG A 42 15.95 -3.90 -16.09
CA ARG A 42 16.20 -5.34 -16.03
C ARG A 42 15.72 -6.13 -17.26
N GLU A 43 15.20 -5.45 -18.28
CA GLU A 43 14.61 -6.10 -19.45
C GLU A 43 13.49 -7.11 -19.10
N ALA A 44 12.82 -6.90 -17.96
CA ALA A 44 11.73 -7.73 -17.48
C ALA A 44 10.36 -7.12 -17.84
N PRO A 45 9.33 -7.95 -18.13
CA PRO A 45 8.00 -7.44 -18.44
C PRO A 45 7.31 -6.85 -17.20
N PHE A 46 6.63 -5.71 -17.37
CA PHE A 46 5.75 -5.14 -16.35
C PHE A 46 4.31 -5.62 -16.57
N ALA A 47 3.90 -6.65 -15.85
CA ALA A 47 2.53 -7.19 -15.92
C ALA A 47 1.55 -6.35 -15.10
N ASP A 48 1.71 -6.35 -13.78
CA ASP A 48 0.92 -5.55 -12.85
C ASP A 48 1.76 -5.13 -11.63
N LEU A 49 1.20 -4.23 -10.80
CA LEU A 49 1.92 -3.73 -9.62
C LEU A 49 2.28 -4.81 -8.61
N SER A 50 1.38 -5.76 -8.36
CA SER A 50 1.60 -6.79 -7.35
C SER A 50 2.76 -7.69 -7.76
N GLN A 51 2.77 -8.12 -9.02
CA GLN A 51 3.85 -8.92 -9.58
C GLN A 51 5.17 -8.13 -9.63
N ALA A 52 5.14 -6.86 -10.05
CA ALA A 52 6.32 -6.02 -10.10
C ALA A 52 6.93 -5.79 -8.70
N ILE A 53 6.10 -5.55 -7.67
CA ILE A 53 6.56 -5.50 -6.27
C ILE A 53 7.20 -6.83 -5.87
N GLY A 54 6.57 -7.96 -6.23
CA GLY A 54 7.09 -9.29 -5.91
C GLY A 54 8.46 -9.58 -6.55
N LEU A 55 8.61 -9.24 -7.83
CA LEU A 55 9.85 -9.37 -8.59
C LEU A 55 10.97 -8.53 -7.97
N VAL A 56 10.74 -7.22 -7.82
CA VAL A 56 11.75 -6.31 -7.25
C VAL A 56 12.09 -6.69 -5.81
N ALA A 57 11.11 -7.17 -5.03
CA ALA A 57 11.36 -7.64 -3.67
C ALA A 57 12.33 -8.83 -3.61
N TYR A 58 12.17 -9.78 -4.53
CA TYR A 58 13.09 -10.93 -4.61
C TYR A 58 14.47 -10.48 -5.10
N ASP A 59 14.49 -9.72 -6.17
CA ASP A 59 15.71 -9.33 -6.88
C ASP A 59 16.64 -8.43 -6.08
N HIS A 60 16.07 -7.54 -5.27
CA HIS A 60 16.81 -6.58 -4.45
C HIS A 60 16.81 -6.95 -2.96
N ASN A 61 16.39 -8.17 -2.63
CA ASN A 61 16.28 -8.67 -1.25
C ASN A 61 15.58 -7.67 -0.32
N LEU A 62 14.46 -7.10 -0.78
CA LEU A 62 13.75 -6.11 0.02
C LEU A 62 13.27 -6.73 1.34
N PRO A 63 13.36 -5.99 2.46
CA PRO A 63 12.86 -6.47 3.74
C PRO A 63 11.38 -6.90 3.64
N PRO A 64 10.97 -8.00 4.30
CA PRO A 64 9.58 -8.48 4.25
C PRO A 64 8.56 -7.40 4.64
N LEU A 65 8.93 -6.57 5.63
CA LEU A 65 8.12 -5.45 6.07
C LEU A 65 7.91 -4.41 4.96
N LEU A 66 8.97 -4.02 4.26
CA LEU A 66 8.90 -3.05 3.17
C LEU A 66 8.01 -3.59 2.05
N ARG A 67 8.18 -4.87 1.68
CA ARG A 67 7.32 -5.54 0.70
C ARG A 67 5.85 -5.45 1.11
N ARG A 68 5.52 -5.70 2.38
CA ARG A 68 4.16 -5.61 2.91
C ARG A 68 3.62 -4.19 2.83
N GLN A 69 4.40 -3.18 3.21
CA GLN A 69 3.98 -1.78 3.13
C GLN A 69 3.70 -1.32 1.69
N LEU A 70 4.52 -1.75 0.72
CA LEU A 70 4.30 -1.47 -0.71
C LEU A 70 3.01 -2.13 -1.23
N GLN A 71 2.73 -3.37 -0.81
CA GLN A 71 1.48 -4.06 -1.14
C GLN A 71 0.27 -3.39 -0.50
N ASN A 72 0.40 -2.93 0.75
CA ASN A 72 -0.66 -2.20 1.43
C ASN A 72 -0.95 -0.86 0.73
N LEU A 73 0.08 -0.10 0.37
CA LEU A 73 -0.07 1.13 -0.41
C LEU A 73 -0.84 0.88 -1.72
N ARG A 74 -0.49 -0.18 -2.46
CA ARG A 74 -1.22 -0.58 -3.69
C ARG A 74 -2.70 -0.80 -3.40
N LEU A 75 -3.02 -1.56 -2.35
CA LEU A 75 -4.39 -1.93 -2.01
C LEU A 75 -5.19 -0.71 -1.56
N VAL A 76 -4.68 0.06 -0.60
CA VAL A 76 -5.34 1.23 -0.05
C VAL A 76 -5.58 2.28 -1.15
N ALA A 77 -4.60 2.55 -2.01
CA ALA A 77 -4.78 3.48 -3.11
C ALA A 77 -5.82 3.00 -4.14
N ASN A 78 -5.98 1.68 -4.34
CA ASN A 78 -7.06 1.15 -5.17
C ASN A 78 -8.44 1.38 -4.53
N LEU A 79 -8.56 1.17 -3.21
CA LEU A 79 -9.80 1.46 -2.49
C LEU A 79 -10.19 2.93 -2.60
N VAL A 80 -9.22 3.84 -2.49
CA VAL A 80 -9.46 5.28 -2.70
C VAL A 80 -9.99 5.55 -4.11
N LEU A 81 -9.36 4.95 -5.12
CA LEU A 81 -9.69 5.22 -6.53
C LEU A 81 -11.00 4.59 -7.00
N HIS A 82 -11.42 3.47 -6.41
CA HIS A 82 -12.51 2.65 -6.95
C HIS A 82 -13.69 2.46 -5.99
N GLU A 83 -13.45 2.58 -4.69
CA GLU A 83 -14.44 2.25 -3.65
C GLU A 83 -14.80 3.47 -2.78
N SER A 84 -14.44 4.68 -3.21
CA SER A 84 -14.68 5.94 -2.47
C SER A 84 -14.15 5.94 -1.04
N TYR A 85 -13.11 5.14 -0.76
CA TYR A 85 -12.46 5.13 0.54
C TYR A 85 -11.68 6.45 0.74
N PRO A 86 -11.86 7.18 1.85
CA PRO A 86 -11.19 8.46 2.05
C PRO A 86 -9.69 8.34 2.34
N GLY A 87 -9.22 7.17 2.76
CA GLY A 87 -7.85 7.01 3.26
C GLY A 87 -7.62 7.65 4.62
N THR A 88 -6.49 7.30 5.23
CA THR A 88 -6.04 7.86 6.50
C THR A 88 -4.67 8.50 6.36
N ALA A 89 -4.37 9.46 7.23
CA ALA A 89 -3.05 10.10 7.28
C ALA A 89 -1.93 9.09 7.55
N ALA A 90 -2.19 8.07 8.39
CA ALA A 90 -1.24 7.01 8.70
C ALA A 90 -0.91 6.14 7.47
N GLU A 91 -1.91 5.76 6.67
CA GLU A 91 -1.70 5.01 5.42
C GLU A 91 -0.90 5.84 4.41
N ALA A 92 -1.20 7.13 4.27
CA ALA A 92 -0.47 8.02 3.37
C ALA A 92 1.00 8.20 3.82
N ALA A 93 1.23 8.38 5.12
CA ALA A 93 2.56 8.48 5.71
C ALA A 93 3.37 7.18 5.52
N SER A 94 2.75 6.03 5.80
CA SER A 94 3.40 4.72 5.64
C SER A 94 3.71 4.42 4.18
N GLY A 95 2.78 4.71 3.27
CA GLY A 95 3.00 4.60 1.83
C GLY A 95 4.14 5.50 1.34
N PHE A 96 4.23 6.73 1.86
CA PHE A 96 5.32 7.65 1.55
C PHE A 96 6.68 7.09 1.96
N VAL A 97 6.80 6.64 3.22
CA VAL A 97 8.04 6.05 3.75
C VAL A 97 8.43 4.81 2.95
N ALA A 98 7.46 3.94 2.62
CA ALA A 98 7.71 2.74 1.83
C ALA A 98 8.25 3.05 0.43
N VAL A 99 7.71 4.07 -0.26
CA VAL A 99 8.24 4.48 -1.57
C VAL A 99 9.63 5.11 -1.43
N ALA A 100 9.87 5.92 -0.39
CA ALA A 100 11.20 6.49 -0.13
C ALA A 100 12.26 5.41 0.11
N GLU A 101 11.92 4.40 0.92
CA GLU A 101 12.76 3.24 1.22
C GLU A 101 12.99 2.36 0.00
N LEU A 102 11.97 2.12 -0.83
CA LEU A 102 12.14 1.41 -2.10
C LEU A 102 13.18 2.11 -2.99
N VAL A 103 13.04 3.43 -3.17
CA VAL A 103 14.00 4.20 -3.98
C VAL A 103 15.40 4.19 -3.35
N ARG A 104 15.50 4.16 -2.02
CA ARG A 104 16.78 3.99 -1.31
C ARG A 104 17.41 2.64 -1.62
N HIS A 105 16.62 1.57 -1.58
CA HIS A 105 17.10 0.22 -1.91
C HIS A 105 17.57 0.10 -3.36
N LEU A 106 16.88 0.74 -4.31
CA LEU A 106 17.25 0.70 -5.74
C LEU A 106 18.43 1.62 -6.08
N GLY A 107 18.50 2.80 -5.44
CA GLY A 107 19.45 3.86 -5.79
C GLY A 107 20.61 4.07 -4.81
N GLY A 108 20.60 3.40 -3.66
CA GLY A 108 21.62 3.49 -2.61
C GLY A 108 21.67 4.80 -1.81
N VAL A 109 20.84 5.79 -2.14
CA VAL A 109 20.83 7.12 -1.49
C VAL A 109 19.59 7.25 -0.63
N ALA A 110 19.73 7.69 0.62
CA ALA A 110 18.59 7.90 1.52
C ALA A 110 17.83 9.19 1.20
N TYR A 111 16.52 9.19 1.43
CA TYR A 111 15.70 10.39 1.31
C TYR A 111 15.95 11.33 2.50
N THR A 112 16.24 12.60 2.22
CA THR A 112 16.51 13.65 3.23
C THR A 112 15.57 14.85 3.13
N GLY A 113 14.52 14.73 2.31
CA GLY A 113 13.57 15.80 2.06
C GLY A 113 12.45 15.90 3.11
N PRO A 114 11.48 16.81 2.91
CA PRO A 114 10.36 16.99 3.82
C PRO A 114 9.51 15.72 3.93
N LEU A 115 8.94 15.50 5.11
CA LEU A 115 8.04 14.39 5.40
C LEU A 115 6.59 14.89 5.54
N PRO A 116 5.59 14.12 5.08
CA PRO A 116 4.19 14.48 5.30
C PRO A 116 3.83 14.36 6.79
N ALA A 117 2.78 15.07 7.20
CA ALA A 117 2.28 14.98 8.57
C ALA A 117 1.93 13.53 8.94
N GLY A 118 2.43 13.05 10.08
CA GLY A 118 2.24 11.67 10.55
C GLY A 118 3.34 10.67 10.13
N ALA A 119 4.30 11.05 9.29
CA ALA A 119 5.45 10.20 8.92
C ALA A 119 6.58 10.17 9.97
N GLY A 120 6.38 10.79 11.13
CA GLY A 120 7.33 10.79 12.24
C GLY A 120 7.29 9.54 13.13
N LEU A 121 6.34 8.62 12.91
CA LEU A 121 6.34 7.31 13.58
C LEU A 121 7.43 6.44 12.95
N SER A 122 8.26 5.84 13.79
CA SER A 122 9.36 4.98 13.36
C SER A 122 8.83 3.82 12.52
N ALA A 123 9.61 3.34 11.56
CA ALA A 123 9.22 2.21 10.70
C ALA A 123 8.80 0.97 11.53
N GLU A 124 9.35 0.83 12.73
CA GLU A 124 8.99 -0.18 13.74
C GLU A 124 7.60 0.04 14.35
N GLU A 125 7.21 1.27 14.68
CA GLU A 125 5.88 1.60 15.21
C GLU A 125 4.80 1.39 14.14
N GLN A 126 5.12 1.69 12.88
CA GLN A 126 4.23 1.40 11.76
C GLN A 126 4.16 -0.11 11.48
N ALA A 127 5.28 -0.84 11.62
CA ALA A 127 5.31 -2.29 11.50
C ALA A 127 4.45 -2.97 12.57
N GLN A 128 4.54 -2.46 13.80
CA GLN A 128 3.80 -2.91 14.97
C GLN A 128 2.31 -2.62 14.81
N ALA A 129 1.93 -1.42 14.35
CA ALA A 129 0.54 -1.09 14.06
C ALA A 129 -0.07 -1.96 12.95
N ILE A 130 0.71 -2.32 11.91
CA ILE A 130 0.26 -3.26 10.88
C ILE A 130 0.17 -4.69 11.44
N LEU A 131 1.11 -5.11 12.30
CA LEU A 131 1.07 -6.42 12.97
C LEU A 131 -0.11 -6.55 13.93
N GLU A 132 -0.44 -5.48 14.68
CA GLU A 132 -1.58 -5.42 15.60
C GLU A 132 -2.91 -5.33 14.87
N ALA A 133 -2.97 -4.65 13.72
CA ALA A 133 -4.15 -4.67 12.85
C ALA A 133 -4.37 -6.06 12.20
N GLU A 134 -3.32 -6.87 12.05
CA GLU A 134 -3.36 -8.27 11.61
C GLU A 134 -3.40 -9.29 12.77
N ALA A 135 -3.51 -8.84 14.03
CA ALA A 135 -3.73 -9.75 15.16
C ALA A 135 -4.92 -10.66 14.81
N PRO A 136 -4.85 -11.98 15.10
CA PRO A 136 -5.90 -12.89 14.71
C PRO A 136 -7.21 -12.36 15.27
N VAL A 137 -8.13 -12.01 14.38
CA VAL A 137 -9.53 -11.78 14.73
C VAL A 137 -9.90 -12.94 15.64
N PRO A 138 -10.26 -12.72 16.92
CA PRO A 138 -10.68 -13.81 17.75
C PRO A 138 -11.82 -14.49 17.00
N ALA A 139 -11.69 -15.79 16.77
CA ALA A 139 -12.67 -16.58 16.05
C ALA A 139 -14.05 -16.38 16.70
N ALA A 140 -14.86 -15.51 16.11
CA ALA A 140 -16.25 -15.31 16.45
C ALA A 140 -17.08 -15.54 15.18
N SER A 141 -17.28 -16.83 14.90
CA SER A 141 -18.35 -17.42 14.10
C SER A 141 -19.74 -16.81 14.42
N PRO A 142 -20.76 -16.87 13.54
CA PRO A 142 -20.98 -17.98 12.60
C PRO A 142 -21.36 -17.62 11.16
N VAL A 143 -21.00 -18.56 10.28
CA VAL A 143 -21.82 -19.13 9.20
C VAL A 143 -23.17 -18.44 9.00
N TRP A 144 -23.31 -17.77 7.87
CA TRP A 144 -24.61 -17.38 7.34
C TRP A 144 -25.40 -18.67 7.04
N ARG A 145 -26.23 -19.12 7.98
CA ARG A 145 -27.26 -20.12 7.69
C ARG A 145 -28.27 -19.45 6.78
N VAL A 146 -28.25 -19.81 5.50
CA VAL A 146 -29.41 -19.62 4.63
C VAL A 146 -30.54 -20.47 5.23
N GLN A 147 -31.49 -19.85 5.91
CA GLN A 147 -32.76 -20.50 6.23
C GLN A 147 -33.55 -20.60 4.94
N VAL A 148 -33.46 -21.74 4.26
CA VAL A 148 -34.45 -22.13 3.26
C VAL A 148 -35.71 -22.46 4.06
N LEU A 149 -36.68 -21.54 4.05
CA LEU A 149 -38.05 -21.85 4.44
C LEU A 149 -38.56 -22.90 3.44
N HIS A 150 -38.55 -24.17 3.83
CA HIS A 150 -39.47 -25.13 3.24
C HIS A 150 -40.87 -24.72 3.71
N ALA A 151 -41.63 -24.07 2.83
CA ALA A 151 -43.06 -23.96 3.00
C ALA A 151 -43.63 -25.37 2.97
N ASP A 152 -44.01 -25.88 4.14
CA ASP A 152 -44.79 -27.10 4.27
C ASP A 152 -46.15 -26.83 3.62
N LEU A 153 -46.31 -27.32 2.39
CA LEU A 153 -47.59 -27.40 1.70
C LEU A 153 -48.42 -28.42 2.48
N GLY A 154 -49.13 -27.93 3.50
CA GLY A 154 -50.11 -28.70 4.23
C GLY A 154 -51.06 -29.38 3.25
N THR A 155 -51.02 -30.70 3.24
CA THR A 155 -52.05 -31.55 2.64
C THR A 155 -53.38 -31.28 3.34
N GLY A 156 -54.14 -30.35 2.79
CA GLY A 156 -55.58 -30.23 3.04
C GLY A 156 -56.33 -31.35 2.33
N GLN A 157 -57.23 -31.98 3.05
CA GLN A 157 -58.17 -33.00 2.58
C GLN A 157 -59.06 -32.51 1.43
#